data_AF-A0A3D1DLN0-F1
#
_entry.id   AF-A0A3D1DLN0-F1
#
_cell.length_a   1.000
_cell.length_b   1.000
_cell.length_c   1.000
_cell.angle_alpha   90.00
_cell.angle_beta   90.00
_cell.angle_gamma   90.00
#
_symmetry.space_group_name_H-M   'P 1'
#
loop_
_entity.id
_entity.type
_entity.pdbx_description
1 polymer ?
#
loop_
_entity_poly.entity_id
_entity_poly.type
_entity_poly.pdbx_seq_one_letter_code
_entity_poly.pdbx_strand_id
1 'polypeptide(L)'
;GWFFHALTGGEWLVTLKFRVRRNTFHREELQQQLDLRPLDDIDELPIYGRGSRVGVKNIKGPWQEVTLKVHWLREIDTSEFRAFLATAQDSFLGQTRRSKQDPENLMPWKVLGQKWHQMRKGFPAGKRVGWPEELVEELADGLNTAAGKPVIDWTGRMSVSFRLAEAGPVWAQLWTKRVHSVDLVLFGPPGAIPLGRVASLGSKREITTYKDGRDAVKISFRSLKQARHADVSRFLEEHRAACEANQNA
;
A
#
# COMPACT_ATOMS: atom_id res chain seq x y z
N GLY A 1 12.71 11.87 -5.33
CA GLY A 1 12.88 11.27 -6.68
C GLY A 1 13.79 12.16 -7.51
N TRP A 2 14.26 11.70 -8.67
CA TRP A 2 15.04 12.54 -9.61
C TRP A 2 14.10 13.32 -10.54
N PHE A 3 14.49 14.54 -10.91
CA PHE A 3 13.79 15.36 -11.90
C PHE A 3 14.41 15.20 -13.30
N PHE A 4 15.74 15.26 -13.37
CA PHE A 4 16.49 15.30 -14.63
C PHE A 4 17.73 14.42 -14.59
N HIS A 5 18.03 13.76 -15.70
CA HIS A 5 19.32 13.12 -15.98
C HIS A 5 19.78 13.48 -17.39
N ALA A 6 21.08 13.76 -17.55
CA ALA A 6 21.75 13.84 -18.84
C ALA A 6 22.72 12.67 -18.98
N LEU A 7 22.55 11.87 -20.03
CA LEU A 7 23.43 10.73 -20.33
C LEU A 7 24.32 11.12 -21.51
N THR A 8 25.63 11.11 -21.27
CA THR A 8 26.67 11.52 -22.24
C THR A 8 27.46 10.33 -22.80
N GLY A 9 26.99 9.10 -22.58
CA GLY A 9 27.65 7.89 -23.07
C GLY A 9 27.46 7.62 -24.57
N GLY A 10 26.68 8.44 -25.27
CA GLY A 10 26.57 8.39 -26.73
C GLY A 10 27.63 9.26 -27.38
N GLU A 11 28.26 8.76 -28.44
CA GLU A 11 29.31 9.47 -29.17
C GLU A 11 28.84 10.81 -29.75
N TRP A 12 27.63 10.83 -30.29
CA TRP A 12 27.08 12.00 -30.99
C TRP A 12 25.89 12.65 -30.28
N LEU A 13 25.22 11.95 -29.37
CA LEU A 13 23.96 12.41 -28.79
C LEU A 13 24.03 12.42 -27.26
N VAL A 14 23.62 13.55 -26.69
CA VAL A 14 23.27 13.64 -25.27
C VAL A 14 21.81 13.24 -25.11
N THR A 15 21.56 12.22 -24.29
CA THR A 15 20.19 11.81 -23.96
C THR A 15 19.73 12.49 -22.69
N LEU A 16 18.78 13.41 -22.82
CA LEU A 16 18.13 14.10 -21.72
C LEU A 16 16.90 13.31 -21.28
N LYS A 17 16.78 13.05 -19.99
CA LYS A 17 15.60 12.40 -19.40
C LYS A 17 14.99 13.28 -18.33
N PHE A 18 13.70 13.51 -18.43
CA PHE A 18 12.91 14.26 -17.47
C PHE A 18 11.85 13.36 -16.86
N ARG A 19 11.66 13.48 -15.55
CA ARG A 19 10.58 12.83 -14.83
C ARG A 19 9.51 13.87 -14.51
N VAL A 20 8.30 13.59 -14.94
CA VAL A 20 7.12 14.45 -14.75
C VAL A 20 5.95 13.62 -14.26
N ARG A 21 4.83 14.25 -13.90
CA ARG A 21 3.61 13.53 -13.53
C ARG A 21 3.09 12.69 -14.70
N ARG A 22 2.46 11.56 -14.40
CA ARG A 22 1.78 10.72 -15.41
C ARG A 22 0.86 11.56 -16.31
N ASN A 23 0.91 11.30 -17.62
CA ASN A 23 0.09 11.98 -18.63
C ASN A 23 0.28 13.51 -18.68
N THR A 24 1.49 14.02 -18.41
CA THR A 24 1.77 15.47 -18.57
C THR A 24 1.97 15.83 -20.04
N PHE A 25 2.67 14.98 -20.79
CA PHE A 25 2.94 15.19 -22.22
C PHE A 25 2.39 14.05 -23.06
N HIS A 26 1.96 14.39 -24.27
CA HIS A 26 1.67 13.45 -25.36
C HIS A 26 2.82 13.48 -26.36
N ARG A 27 3.18 12.31 -26.92
CA ARG A 27 4.39 12.18 -27.74
C ARG A 27 4.33 13.05 -29.00
N GLU A 28 3.22 12.99 -29.71
CA GLU A 28 3.04 13.66 -31.01
C GLU A 28 3.08 15.18 -30.85
N GLU A 29 2.33 15.72 -29.89
CA GLU A 29 2.32 17.14 -29.54
C GLU A 29 3.71 17.63 -29.14
N LEU A 30 4.40 16.90 -28.26
CA LEU A 30 5.73 17.30 -27.80
C LEU A 30 6.78 17.21 -28.93
N GLN A 31 6.64 16.25 -29.83
CA GLN A 31 7.52 16.13 -30.99
C GLN A 31 7.33 17.31 -31.95
N GLN A 32 6.09 17.72 -32.20
CA GLN A 32 5.79 18.91 -33.01
C GLN A 32 6.27 20.19 -32.33
N GLN A 33 6.05 20.31 -31.01
CA GLN A 33 6.45 21.48 -30.24
C GLN A 33 7.97 21.70 -30.25
N LEU A 34 8.76 20.63 -30.07
CA LEU A 34 10.21 20.75 -29.98
C LEU A 34 10.91 20.77 -31.35
N ASP A 35 10.21 20.36 -32.41
CA ASP A 35 10.69 20.31 -33.80
C ASP A 35 12.11 19.73 -33.96
N LEU A 36 12.42 18.67 -33.19
CA LEU A 36 13.71 18.01 -33.27
C LEU A 36 13.79 17.21 -34.57
N ARG A 37 14.55 17.74 -35.53
CA ARG A 37 14.79 17.09 -36.82
C ARG A 37 15.24 15.63 -36.66
N PRO A 38 14.68 14.69 -37.43
CA PRO A 38 15.17 13.33 -37.55
C PRO A 38 16.69 13.29 -37.82
N LEU A 39 17.37 12.23 -37.36
CA LEU A 39 18.81 12.12 -37.55
C LEU A 39 19.19 12.00 -39.03
N ASP A 40 18.32 11.37 -39.85
CA ASP A 40 18.50 11.24 -41.30
C ASP A 40 18.56 12.59 -42.03
N ASP A 41 17.99 13.65 -41.44
CA ASP A 41 17.94 15.00 -42.02
C ASP A 41 19.10 15.89 -41.51
N ILE A 42 20.12 15.28 -40.87
CA ILE A 42 21.32 15.96 -40.36
C ILE A 42 22.52 15.46 -41.15
N ASP A 43 22.84 16.17 -42.24
CA ASP A 43 23.94 15.83 -43.16
C ASP A 43 25.32 15.72 -42.48
N GLU A 44 25.48 16.36 -41.32
CA GLU A 44 26.73 16.45 -40.56
C GLU A 44 27.01 15.19 -39.70
N LEU A 45 26.06 14.26 -39.58
CA LEU A 45 26.18 13.08 -38.72
C LEU A 45 26.23 11.77 -39.53
N PRO A 46 27.22 10.88 -39.28
CA PRO A 46 27.27 9.56 -39.93
C PRO A 46 26.30 8.55 -39.28
N ILE A 47 25.14 9.02 -38.80
CA ILE A 47 24.15 8.20 -38.10
C ILE A 47 22.88 8.14 -38.92
N TYR A 48 22.47 6.92 -39.27
CA TYR A 48 21.17 6.65 -39.86
C TYR A 48 20.20 6.16 -38.79
N GLY A 49 19.02 6.77 -38.73
CA GLY A 49 17.96 6.40 -37.82
C GLY A 49 16.72 7.29 -37.94
N ARG A 50 15.66 6.75 -38.56
CA ARG A 50 14.31 7.34 -38.60
C ARG A 50 13.57 7.39 -37.26
N GLY A 51 14.22 6.96 -36.18
CA GLY A 51 13.61 6.89 -34.86
C GLY A 51 13.36 8.30 -34.29
N SER A 52 12.14 8.55 -33.79
CA SER A 52 11.84 9.81 -33.11
C SER A 52 12.86 10.10 -32.00
N ARG A 53 13.36 11.34 -31.99
CA ARG A 53 14.28 11.85 -30.96
C ARG A 53 13.55 12.24 -29.68
N VAL A 54 12.22 12.16 -29.68
CA VAL A 54 11.32 12.42 -28.57
C VAL A 54 10.63 11.13 -28.13
N GLY A 55 10.95 10.67 -26.93
CA GLY A 55 10.31 9.55 -26.28
C GLY A 55 9.43 10.01 -25.13
N VAL A 56 8.19 9.53 -25.09
CA VAL A 56 7.30 9.73 -23.94
C VAL A 56 6.74 8.36 -23.54
N LYS A 57 6.84 8.03 -22.24
CA LYS A 57 6.25 6.81 -21.66
C LYS A 57 5.87 7.00 -20.20
N ASN A 58 4.76 6.40 -19.79
CA ASN A 58 4.42 6.29 -18.38
C ASN A 58 5.29 5.21 -17.72
N ILE A 59 5.83 5.50 -16.54
CA ILE A 59 6.65 4.57 -15.76
C ILE A 59 5.95 4.23 -14.45
N LYS A 60 6.55 3.36 -13.63
CA LYS A 60 5.96 2.92 -12.36
C LYS A 60 5.63 4.09 -11.44
N GLY A 61 4.44 4.07 -10.85
CA GLY A 61 3.95 5.10 -9.93
C GLY A 61 3.29 6.27 -10.66
N PRO A 62 3.23 7.47 -10.03
CA PRO A 62 2.54 8.64 -10.59
C PRO A 62 3.40 9.37 -11.64
N TRP A 63 4.31 8.67 -12.33
CA TRP A 63 5.39 9.28 -13.11
C TRP A 63 5.31 8.95 -14.59
N GLN A 64 5.72 9.91 -15.41
CA GLN A 64 6.03 9.78 -16.83
C GLN A 64 7.50 10.14 -17.05
N GLU A 65 8.16 9.44 -17.96
CA GLU A 65 9.51 9.74 -18.44
C GLU A 65 9.41 10.34 -19.84
N VAL A 66 9.98 11.54 -19.99
CA VAL A 66 10.23 12.18 -21.28
C VAL A 66 11.72 12.00 -21.58
N THR A 67 12.05 11.55 -22.79
CA THR A 67 13.42 11.34 -23.26
C THR A 67 13.64 12.16 -24.51
N LEU A 68 14.67 13.00 -24.54
CA LEU A 68 15.07 13.80 -25.69
C LEU A 68 16.49 13.43 -26.08
N LYS A 69 16.74 13.18 -27.37
CA LYS A 69 18.09 12.93 -27.89
C LYS A 69 18.58 14.20 -28.58
N VAL A 70 19.53 14.90 -27.99
CA VAL A 70 20.02 16.21 -28.43
C VAL A 70 21.44 16.08 -28.96
N HIS A 71 21.74 16.73 -30.07
CA HIS A 71 23.10 16.83 -30.61
C HIS A 71 23.66 18.23 -30.38
N TRP A 72 22.93 19.26 -30.80
CA TRP A 72 23.37 20.66 -30.71
C TRP A 72 22.60 21.45 -29.66
N LEU A 73 23.27 22.40 -29.01
CA LEU A 73 22.62 23.34 -28.09
C LEU A 73 21.51 24.14 -28.79
N ARG A 74 21.71 24.55 -30.05
CA ARG A 74 20.72 25.31 -30.84
C ARG A 74 19.38 24.58 -31.03
N GLU A 75 19.36 23.25 -30.89
CA GLU A 75 18.11 22.47 -30.98
C GLU A 75 17.22 22.64 -29.75
N ILE A 76 17.79 23.10 -28.63
CA ILE A 76 17.09 23.23 -27.35
C ILE A 76 17.23 24.63 -26.73
N ASP A 77 18.01 25.52 -27.34
CA ASP A 77 18.04 26.94 -26.98
C ASP A 77 16.91 27.70 -27.70
N THR A 78 15.67 27.24 -27.47
CA THR A 78 14.46 27.74 -28.13
C THR A 78 13.39 28.10 -27.10
N SER A 79 12.42 28.94 -27.49
CA SER A 79 11.28 29.29 -26.65
C SER A 79 10.43 28.06 -26.30
N GLU A 80 10.30 27.14 -27.26
CA GLU A 80 9.48 25.94 -27.16
C GLU A 80 10.08 24.96 -26.15
N PHE A 81 11.41 24.80 -26.17
CA PHE A 81 12.11 23.99 -25.18
C PHE A 81 12.04 24.60 -23.78
N ARG A 82 12.15 25.93 -23.67
CA ARG A 82 11.99 26.64 -22.39
C ARG A 82 10.59 26.46 -21.82
N ALA A 83 9.55 26.53 -22.65
CA ALA A 83 8.17 26.25 -22.27
C ALA A 83 7.98 24.80 -21.80
N PHE A 84 8.53 23.83 -22.54
CA PHE A 84 8.56 22.43 -22.13
C PHE A 84 9.22 22.26 -20.74
N LEU A 85 10.38 22.88 -20.52
CA LEU A 85 11.13 22.76 -19.28
C LEU A 85 10.36 23.33 -18.09
N ALA A 86 9.69 24.46 -18.26
CA ALA A 86 8.82 25.06 -17.25
C ALA A 86 7.66 24.12 -16.87
N THR A 87 6.92 23.61 -17.86
CA THR A 87 5.84 22.63 -17.63
C THR A 87 6.36 21.36 -16.95
N ALA A 88 7.53 20.85 -17.37
CA ALA A 88 8.13 19.67 -16.76
C ALA A 88 8.50 19.93 -15.29
N GLN A 89 9.11 21.07 -14.98
CA GLN A 89 9.46 21.48 -13.62
C GLN A 89 8.21 21.60 -12.74
N ASP A 90 7.18 22.31 -13.19
CA ASP A 90 5.95 22.52 -12.44
C ASP A 90 5.23 21.20 -12.17
N SER A 91 5.14 20.34 -13.18
CA SER A 91 4.56 18.99 -13.05
C SER A 91 5.30 18.15 -12.00
N PHE A 92 6.64 18.15 -12.04
CA PHE A 92 7.45 17.41 -11.09
C PHE A 92 7.34 17.95 -9.65
N LEU A 93 7.44 19.27 -9.48
CA LEU A 93 7.34 19.92 -8.18
C LEU A 93 5.93 19.76 -7.60
N GLY A 94 4.89 19.93 -8.41
CA GLY A 94 3.50 19.70 -8.02
C GLY A 94 3.25 18.28 -7.54
N GLN A 95 3.74 17.28 -8.28
CA GLN A 95 3.64 15.88 -7.87
C GLN A 95 4.42 15.58 -6.58
N THR A 96 5.62 16.16 -6.44
CA THR A 96 6.45 15.97 -5.24
C THR A 96 5.83 16.63 -4.01
N ARG A 97 5.24 17.83 -4.14
CA ARG A 97 4.51 18.52 -3.07
C ARG A 97 3.25 17.75 -2.67
N ARG A 98 2.44 17.28 -3.63
CA ARG A 98 1.24 16.48 -3.36
C ARG A 98 1.57 15.16 -2.65
N SER A 99 2.65 14.50 -3.06
CA SER A 99 3.13 13.27 -2.39
C SER A 99 3.62 13.53 -0.96
N LYS A 100 4.08 14.75 -0.65
CA LYS A 100 4.43 15.17 0.72
C LYS A 100 3.21 15.58 1.56
N GLN A 101 2.15 16.08 0.93
CA GLN A 101 0.95 16.57 1.61
C GLN A 101 -0.06 15.46 1.93
N ASP A 102 0.02 14.30 1.28
CA ASP A 102 -0.82 13.14 1.61
C ASP A 102 0.00 11.84 1.87
N PRO A 103 0.91 11.82 2.87
CA PRO A 103 1.67 10.62 3.18
C PRO A 103 0.78 9.51 3.72
N GLU A 104 -0.27 9.88 4.47
CA GLU A 104 -1.18 8.97 5.16
C GLU A 104 -1.99 8.09 4.18
N ASN A 105 -2.48 8.63 3.05
CA ASN A 105 -3.22 7.83 2.05
C ASN A 105 -2.32 7.00 1.13
N LEU A 106 -1.02 7.32 1.08
CA LEU A 106 -0.02 6.54 0.34
C LEU A 106 0.62 5.43 1.18
N MET A 107 0.24 5.32 2.46
CA MET A 107 0.79 4.28 3.31
C MET A 107 0.41 2.90 2.75
N PRO A 108 1.38 1.96 2.63
CA PRO A 108 1.15 0.69 1.96
C PRO A 108 -0.08 -0.08 2.44
N TRP A 109 -0.42 0.01 3.72
CA TRP A 109 -1.58 -0.65 4.30
C TRP A 109 -2.92 -0.02 3.92
N LYS A 110 -3.00 1.31 3.73
CA LYS A 110 -4.24 1.96 3.23
C LYS A 110 -4.48 1.66 1.76
N VAL A 111 -3.40 1.58 0.98
CA VAL A 111 -3.49 1.27 -0.47
C VAL A 111 -3.75 -0.21 -0.72
N LEU A 112 -3.08 -1.11 0.01
CA LEU A 112 -3.20 -2.56 -0.21
C LEU A 112 -4.34 -3.20 0.60
N GLY A 113 -4.83 -2.54 1.66
CA GLY A 113 -5.91 -3.04 2.51
C GLY A 113 -5.65 -4.47 2.99
N GLN A 114 -6.59 -5.37 2.75
CA GLN A 114 -6.50 -6.79 3.12
C GLN A 114 -5.18 -7.45 2.70
N LYS A 115 -4.72 -7.17 1.47
CA LYS A 115 -3.48 -7.74 0.94
C LYS A 115 -2.26 -7.35 1.76
N TRP A 116 -2.24 -6.16 2.38
CA TRP A 116 -1.15 -5.77 3.27
C TRP A 116 -0.99 -6.76 4.41
N HIS A 117 -2.10 -7.18 5.03
CA HIS A 117 -2.11 -8.00 6.24
C HIS A 117 -1.70 -9.45 5.98
N GLN A 118 -1.94 -9.96 4.77
CA GLN A 118 -1.53 -11.30 4.34
C GLN A 118 -0.06 -11.35 3.89
N MET A 119 0.52 -10.22 3.47
CA MET A 119 1.91 -10.18 3.00
C MET A 119 2.95 -10.18 4.13
N ARG A 120 4.15 -10.72 3.84
CA ARG A 120 5.36 -10.57 4.69
C ARG A 120 6.02 -9.19 4.65
N LYS A 121 5.54 -8.29 3.80
CA LYS A 121 6.00 -6.90 3.79
C LYS A 121 5.47 -6.18 5.05
N GLY A 122 6.30 -5.36 5.67
CA GLY A 122 5.92 -4.55 6.84
C GLY A 122 6.40 -5.07 8.19
N PHE A 123 7.02 -6.25 8.25
CA PHE A 123 7.75 -6.70 9.45
C PHE A 123 9.12 -6.03 9.55
N PRO A 124 9.69 -5.89 10.77
CA PRO A 124 11.05 -5.39 10.96
C PRO A 124 12.08 -6.21 10.17
N ALA A 125 13.06 -5.53 9.56
CA ALA A 125 14.12 -6.18 8.79
C ALA A 125 14.94 -7.15 9.67
N GLY A 126 15.34 -8.28 9.09
CA GLY A 126 16.16 -9.29 9.78
C GLY A 126 15.42 -10.15 10.82
N LYS A 127 14.10 -10.02 10.95
CA LYS A 127 13.29 -10.85 11.85
C LYS A 127 12.53 -11.92 11.07
N ARG A 128 12.61 -13.18 11.54
CA ARG A 128 11.86 -14.31 10.96
C ARG A 128 10.45 -14.37 11.57
N VAL A 129 9.42 -14.31 10.73
CA VAL A 129 8.03 -14.45 11.16
C VAL A 129 7.74 -15.90 11.52
N GLY A 130 7.22 -16.14 12.73
CA GLY A 130 7.09 -17.47 13.33
C GLY A 130 5.76 -18.19 13.06
N TRP A 131 4.98 -17.74 12.08
CA TRP A 131 3.63 -18.24 11.81
C TRP A 131 3.30 -18.19 10.30
N PRO A 132 2.42 -19.08 9.78
CA PRO A 132 2.14 -19.23 8.34
C PRO A 132 1.29 -18.08 7.75
N GLU A 133 1.48 -17.71 6.48
CA GLU A 133 0.84 -16.50 5.87
C GLU A 133 -0.68 -16.56 5.90
N GLU A 134 -1.20 -17.76 5.70
CA GLU A 134 -2.61 -18.13 5.65
C GLU A 134 -3.31 -17.95 7.00
N LEU A 135 -2.55 -17.82 8.10
CA LEU A 135 -3.12 -17.69 9.45
C LEU A 135 -4.00 -16.46 9.62
N VAL A 136 -3.66 -15.36 8.94
CA VAL A 136 -4.44 -14.12 9.00
C VAL A 136 -5.79 -14.29 8.31
N GLU A 137 -5.78 -14.95 7.14
CA GLU A 137 -6.98 -15.23 6.36
C GLU A 137 -7.90 -16.20 7.13
N GLU A 138 -7.34 -17.30 7.64
CA GLU A 138 -8.08 -18.29 8.45
C GLU A 138 -8.80 -17.65 9.65
N LEU A 139 -8.12 -16.77 10.39
CA LEU A 139 -8.72 -16.09 11.55
C LEU A 139 -9.73 -15.02 11.14
N ALA A 140 -9.48 -14.30 10.04
CA ALA A 140 -10.42 -13.31 9.52
C ALA A 140 -11.71 -13.97 9.01
N ASP A 141 -11.60 -15.12 8.36
CA ASP A 141 -12.75 -15.91 7.90
C ASP A 141 -13.57 -16.42 9.09
N GLY A 142 -12.91 -16.95 10.12
CA GLY A 142 -13.60 -17.37 11.36
C GLY A 142 -14.37 -16.23 12.03
N LEU A 143 -13.80 -15.02 12.07
CA LEU A 143 -14.48 -13.82 12.56
C LEU A 143 -15.65 -13.41 11.67
N ASN A 144 -15.48 -13.49 10.35
CA ASN A 144 -16.51 -13.17 9.37
C ASN A 144 -17.70 -14.12 9.50
N THR A 145 -17.45 -15.43 9.62
CA THR A 145 -18.48 -16.44 9.85
C THR A 145 -19.22 -16.21 11.16
N ALA A 146 -18.49 -16.02 12.26
CA ALA A 146 -19.11 -15.82 13.57
C ALA A 146 -19.98 -14.54 13.61
N ALA A 147 -19.49 -13.43 13.03
CA ALA A 147 -20.22 -12.17 12.94
C ALA A 147 -21.30 -12.13 11.84
N GLY A 148 -21.30 -13.08 10.92
CA GLY A 148 -22.21 -13.14 9.75
C GLY A 148 -21.87 -12.11 8.66
N LYS A 149 -21.89 -10.82 9.00
CA LYS A 149 -21.54 -9.70 8.10
C LYS A 149 -20.93 -8.52 8.89
N PRO A 150 -19.72 -8.67 9.44
CA PRO A 150 -19.07 -7.58 10.14
C PRO A 150 -18.65 -6.46 9.17
N VAL A 151 -18.57 -5.24 9.70
CA VAL A 151 -17.88 -4.12 9.05
C VAL A 151 -16.40 -4.23 9.36
N ILE A 152 -15.59 -4.49 8.33
CA ILE A 152 -14.16 -4.75 8.47
C ILE A 152 -13.35 -3.54 8.00
N ASP A 153 -12.45 -3.07 8.85
CA ASP A 153 -11.49 -2.02 8.54
C ASP A 153 -10.07 -2.60 8.40
N TRP A 154 -9.62 -2.67 7.14
CA TRP A 154 -8.28 -3.13 6.73
C TRP A 154 -7.27 -1.98 6.58
N THR A 155 -7.62 -0.75 6.97
CA THR A 155 -6.76 0.43 6.79
C THR A 155 -5.80 0.66 7.95
N GLY A 156 -5.78 -0.24 8.94
CA GLY A 156 -4.84 -0.20 10.05
C GLY A 156 -3.44 -0.69 9.66
N ARG A 157 -2.39 -0.04 10.17
CA ARG A 157 -0.99 -0.45 9.89
C ARG A 157 -0.66 -1.85 10.41
N MET A 158 -1.07 -2.12 11.65
CA MET A 158 -0.65 -3.29 12.42
C MET A 158 -1.76 -4.29 12.67
N SER A 159 -3.00 -3.84 12.54
CA SER A 159 -4.20 -4.58 12.93
C SER A 159 -5.36 -4.31 11.99
N VAL A 160 -6.27 -5.28 11.95
CA VAL A 160 -7.55 -5.22 11.25
C VAL A 160 -8.63 -5.14 12.31
N SER A 161 -9.59 -4.22 12.16
CA SER A 161 -10.69 -4.07 13.13
C SER A 161 -12.00 -4.59 12.54
N PHE A 162 -12.80 -5.25 13.37
CA PHE A 162 -14.10 -5.82 13.01
C PHE A 162 -15.15 -5.21 13.91
N ARG A 163 -16.25 -4.72 13.32
CA ARG A 163 -17.42 -4.18 14.03
C ARG A 163 -18.65 -4.98 13.66
N LEU A 164 -19.54 -5.19 14.62
CA LEU A 164 -20.82 -5.90 14.38
C LEU A 164 -21.85 -5.00 13.66
N ALA A 165 -21.68 -3.68 13.70
CA ALA A 165 -22.53 -2.70 13.02
C ALA A 165 -21.72 -1.48 12.54
N GLU A 166 -22.23 -0.73 11.55
CA GLU A 166 -21.55 0.43 10.95
C GLU A 166 -21.24 1.56 11.92
N ALA A 167 -22.07 1.80 12.92
CA ALA A 167 -21.85 2.81 13.96
C ALA A 167 -21.46 2.21 15.32
N GLY A 168 -21.21 0.90 15.38
CA GLY A 168 -20.91 0.19 16.63
C GLY A 168 -19.44 0.27 17.05
N PRO A 169 -19.14 -0.04 18.33
CA PRO A 169 -17.76 -0.17 18.79
C PRO A 169 -17.07 -1.36 18.13
N VAL A 170 -15.73 -1.35 18.14
CA VAL A 170 -14.91 -2.48 17.67
C VAL A 170 -15.19 -3.71 18.53
N TRP A 171 -15.59 -4.80 17.89
CA TRP A 171 -15.85 -6.10 18.50
C TRP A 171 -14.59 -6.98 18.50
N ALA A 172 -13.82 -6.97 17.42
CA ALA A 172 -12.58 -7.74 17.33
C ALA A 172 -11.45 -6.93 16.69
N GLN A 173 -10.22 -7.20 17.10
CA GLN A 173 -9.01 -6.73 16.46
C GLN A 173 -8.05 -7.88 16.20
N LEU A 174 -7.61 -8.00 14.95
CA LEU A 174 -6.61 -8.98 14.55
C LEU A 174 -5.27 -8.28 14.31
N TRP A 175 -4.28 -8.53 15.16
CA TRP A 175 -2.93 -7.97 15.05
C TRP A 175 -2.05 -8.88 14.19
N THR A 176 -1.70 -8.39 13.01
CA THR A 176 -1.16 -9.21 11.90
C THR A 176 0.31 -8.91 11.60
N LYS A 177 0.90 -7.91 12.25
CA LYS A 177 2.30 -7.48 12.03
C LYS A 177 3.20 -7.70 13.24
N ARG A 178 2.87 -8.68 14.09
CA ARG A 178 3.73 -9.16 15.20
C ARG A 178 4.52 -10.39 14.75
N VAL A 179 5.82 -10.39 15.02
CA VAL A 179 6.75 -11.42 14.51
C VAL A 179 6.43 -12.81 15.09
N HIS A 180 6.00 -12.88 16.34
CA HIS A 180 5.87 -14.13 17.08
C HIS A 180 4.50 -14.81 16.98
N SER A 181 3.43 -14.07 16.72
CA SER A 181 2.06 -14.58 16.66
C SER A 181 1.16 -13.61 15.92
N VAL A 182 0.02 -14.12 15.43
CA VAL A 182 -1.15 -13.31 15.11
C VAL A 182 -1.99 -13.23 16.38
N ASP A 183 -2.26 -12.03 16.89
CA ASP A 183 -3.03 -11.87 18.13
C ASP A 183 -4.44 -11.41 17.81
N LEU A 184 -5.43 -12.20 18.20
CA LEU A 184 -6.83 -11.82 18.22
C LEU A 184 -7.14 -11.15 19.56
N VAL A 185 -7.86 -10.04 19.54
CA VAL A 185 -8.43 -9.41 20.72
C VAL A 185 -9.93 -9.25 20.48
N LEU A 186 -10.76 -9.83 21.35
CA LEU A 186 -12.21 -9.66 21.34
C LEU A 186 -12.61 -8.74 22.48
N PHE A 187 -13.55 -7.83 22.22
CA PHE A 187 -14.04 -6.85 23.17
C PHE A 187 -15.50 -7.14 23.50
N GLY A 188 -15.78 -7.46 24.76
CA GLY A 188 -17.10 -7.88 25.21
C GLY A 188 -17.50 -7.31 26.57
N PRO A 189 -18.72 -7.57 27.04
CA PRO A 189 -19.18 -7.13 28.35
C PRO A 189 -18.27 -7.68 29.47
N PRO A 190 -18.03 -6.90 30.54
CA PRO A 190 -17.17 -7.33 31.63
C PRO A 190 -17.73 -8.59 32.31
N GLY A 191 -16.88 -9.58 32.55
CA GLY A 191 -17.24 -10.84 33.23
C GLY A 191 -18.04 -11.83 32.38
N ALA A 192 -18.34 -11.52 31.11
CA ALA A 192 -19.12 -12.41 30.24
C ALA A 192 -18.38 -13.72 29.91
N ILE A 193 -17.04 -13.69 29.85
CA ILE A 193 -16.21 -14.83 29.47
C ILE A 193 -15.27 -15.20 30.64
N PRO A 194 -15.42 -16.40 31.24
CA PRO A 194 -14.52 -16.85 32.28
C PRO A 194 -13.16 -17.28 31.71
N LEU A 195 -12.07 -17.07 32.46
CA LEU A 195 -10.71 -17.42 32.04
C LEU A 195 -10.56 -18.90 31.65
N GLY A 196 -11.28 -19.80 32.34
CA GLY A 196 -11.30 -21.23 32.03
C GLY A 196 -11.77 -21.54 30.61
N ARG A 197 -12.69 -20.73 30.05
CA ARG A 197 -13.26 -20.96 28.72
C ARG A 197 -12.23 -20.78 27.60
N VAL A 198 -11.25 -19.91 27.82
CA VAL A 198 -10.20 -19.60 26.84
C VAL A 198 -8.88 -20.30 27.15
N ALA A 199 -8.84 -21.15 28.18
CA ALA A 199 -7.61 -21.75 28.70
C ALA A 199 -6.90 -22.66 27.68
N SER A 200 -7.65 -23.31 26.79
CA SER A 200 -7.14 -24.21 25.74
C SER A 200 -6.90 -23.51 24.40
N LEU A 201 -7.27 -22.23 24.25
CA LEU A 201 -7.25 -21.55 22.96
C LEU A 201 -5.89 -20.92 22.66
N GLY A 202 -5.40 -21.15 21.45
CA GLY A 202 -4.16 -20.57 20.95
C GLY A 202 -2.91 -21.02 21.72
N SER A 203 -1.87 -20.18 21.68
CA SER A 203 -0.59 -20.40 22.35
C SER A 203 -0.43 -19.58 23.64
N LYS A 204 -1.10 -18.43 23.72
CA LYS A 204 -1.15 -17.56 24.90
C LYS A 204 -2.53 -16.90 24.94
N ARG A 205 -3.05 -16.68 26.15
CA ARG A 205 -4.33 -16.02 26.40
C ARG A 205 -4.19 -15.04 27.56
N GLU A 206 -5.00 -13.99 27.54
CA GLU A 206 -5.02 -12.94 28.53
C GLU A 206 -6.40 -12.27 28.51
N ILE A 207 -6.97 -11.99 29.69
CA ILE A 207 -8.20 -11.20 29.81
C ILE A 207 -7.83 -9.96 30.63
N THR A 208 -8.08 -8.79 30.07
CA THR A 208 -7.80 -7.49 30.71
C THR A 208 -9.01 -6.59 30.58
N THR A 209 -9.23 -5.70 31.55
CA THR A 209 -10.20 -4.62 31.38
C THR A 209 -9.68 -3.58 30.39
N TYR A 210 -10.47 -3.29 29.36
CA TYR A 210 -10.19 -2.28 28.36
C TYR A 210 -10.63 -0.89 28.85
N LYS A 211 -10.09 0.16 28.23
CA LYS A 211 -10.27 1.56 28.66
C LYS A 211 -11.72 2.04 28.72
N ASP A 212 -12.63 1.37 28.03
CA ASP A 212 -14.07 1.68 28.00
C ASP A 212 -14.91 0.78 28.93
N GLY A 213 -14.24 0.03 29.82
CA GLY A 213 -14.89 -0.86 30.80
C GLY A 213 -15.23 -2.25 30.28
N ARG A 214 -15.07 -2.52 28.99
CA ARG A 214 -15.25 -3.85 28.40
C ARG A 214 -14.09 -4.79 28.75
N ASP A 215 -14.34 -6.09 28.73
CA ASP A 215 -13.26 -7.07 28.76
C ASP A 215 -12.60 -7.17 27.37
N ALA A 216 -11.27 -7.18 27.35
CA ALA A 216 -10.45 -7.49 26.19
C ALA A 216 -9.85 -8.89 26.36
N VAL A 217 -10.41 -9.85 25.63
CA VAL A 217 -9.95 -11.24 25.58
C VAL A 217 -8.94 -11.39 24.45
N LYS A 218 -7.65 -11.49 24.80
CA LYS A 218 -6.55 -11.65 23.85
C LYS A 218 -6.16 -13.12 23.73
N ILE A 219 -6.03 -13.61 22.49
CA ILE A 219 -5.56 -14.96 22.15
C ILE A 219 -4.48 -14.86 21.06
N SER A 220 -3.32 -15.47 21.29
CA SER A 220 -2.18 -15.47 20.37
C SER A 220 -2.09 -16.78 19.60
N PHE A 221 -2.09 -16.73 18.27
CA PHE A 221 -1.99 -17.88 17.38
C PHE A 221 -0.63 -17.92 16.67
N ARG A 222 -0.07 -19.13 16.56
CA ARG A 222 1.21 -19.39 15.87
C ARG A 222 1.12 -20.40 14.74
N SER A 223 -0.03 -21.08 14.59
CA SER A 223 -0.24 -22.13 13.60
C SER A 223 -1.69 -22.23 13.15
N LEU A 224 -1.91 -22.76 11.96
CA LEU A 224 -3.24 -23.05 11.43
C LEU A 224 -4.00 -24.08 12.29
N LYS A 225 -3.29 -25.07 12.87
CA LYS A 225 -3.91 -26.06 13.78
C LYS A 225 -4.59 -25.40 14.97
N GLN A 226 -3.99 -24.34 15.51
CA GLN A 226 -4.58 -23.58 16.62
C GLN A 226 -5.79 -22.77 16.17
N ALA A 227 -5.73 -22.13 15.00
CA ALA A 227 -6.84 -21.34 14.47
C ALA A 227 -8.06 -22.20 14.09
N ARG A 228 -7.81 -23.38 13.50
CA ARG A 228 -8.83 -24.35 13.07
C ARG A 228 -9.40 -25.22 14.20
N HIS A 229 -8.96 -25.01 15.44
CA HIS A 229 -9.47 -25.80 16.55
C HIS A 229 -10.96 -25.52 16.75
N ALA A 230 -11.80 -26.56 16.86
CA ALA A 230 -13.26 -26.42 16.89
C ALA A 230 -13.75 -25.48 18.01
N ASP A 231 -13.07 -25.49 19.17
CA ASP A 231 -13.41 -24.59 20.29
C ASP A 231 -13.17 -23.11 19.99
N VAL A 232 -12.33 -22.76 18.99
CA VAL A 232 -12.13 -21.38 18.56
C VAL A 232 -13.41 -20.86 17.91
N SER A 233 -13.93 -21.54 16.88
CA SER A 233 -15.15 -21.11 16.20
C SER A 233 -16.33 -21.03 17.18
N ARG A 234 -16.50 -22.06 18.03
CA ARG A 234 -17.53 -22.04 19.09
C ARG A 234 -17.36 -20.85 20.03
N PHE A 235 -16.13 -20.54 20.42
CA PHE A 235 -15.86 -19.41 21.29
C PHE A 235 -16.17 -18.06 20.62
N LEU A 236 -15.89 -17.89 19.32
CA LEU A 236 -16.23 -16.67 18.59
C LEU A 236 -17.75 -16.43 18.55
N GLU A 237 -18.53 -17.50 18.34
CA GLU A 237 -19.99 -17.47 18.35
C GLU A 237 -20.54 -17.14 19.74
N GLU A 238 -20.06 -17.81 20.79
CA GLU A 238 -20.40 -17.53 22.20
C GLU A 238 -20.11 -16.07 22.57
N HIS A 239 -18.91 -15.58 22.22
CA HIS A 239 -18.51 -14.21 22.52
C HIS A 239 -19.39 -13.20 21.76
N ARG A 240 -19.75 -13.46 20.50
CA ARG A 240 -20.69 -12.60 19.77
C ARG A 240 -22.05 -12.57 20.48
N ALA A 241 -22.61 -13.72 20.84
CA ALA A 241 -23.90 -13.82 21.49
C ALA A 241 -23.92 -13.04 22.82
N ALA A 242 -22.84 -13.09 23.60
CA ALA A 242 -22.71 -12.28 24.81
C ALA A 242 -22.74 -10.76 24.53
N CYS A 243 -22.15 -10.30 23.43
CA CYS A 243 -22.21 -8.90 23.02
C CYS A 243 -23.64 -8.47 22.62
N GLU A 244 -24.38 -9.33 21.92
CA GLU A 244 -25.76 -9.06 21.50
C GLU A 244 -26.72 -9.01 22.70
N ALA A 245 -26.59 -9.95 23.64
CA ALA A 245 -27.40 -9.99 24.85
C ALA A 245 -27.27 -8.71 25.69
N ASN A 246 -26.06 -8.13 25.77
CA ASN A 246 -25.80 -6.90 26.50
C ASN A 246 -26.24 -5.62 25.77
N GLN A 247 -26.51 -5.66 24.46
CA GLN A 247 -27.07 -4.51 23.73
C GLN A 247 -28.59 -4.41 23.92
N ASN A 248 -29.25 -5.51 24.26
CA ASN A 248 -30.69 -5.60 24.46
C ASN A 248 -31.11 -5.50 25.94
N ALA A 249 -30.14 -5.37 26.85
CA ALA A 249 -30.33 -5.22 28.30
C ALA A 249 -30.10 -3.77 28.73
#